data_AF-A0A093IZT6-F1
#
_entry.id   AF-A0A093IZT6-F1
#
_cell.length_a   1.000
_cell.length_b   1.000
_cell.length_c   1.000
_cell.angle_alpha   90.00
_cell.angle_beta   90.00
_cell.angle_gamma   90.00
#
_symmetry.space_group_name_H-M   'P 1'
#
loop_
_entity.id
_entity.type
_entity.pdbx_description
1 polymer ?
#
loop_
_entity_poly.entity_id
_entity_poly.type
_entity_poly.pdbx_seq_one_letter_code
_entity_poly.pdbx_strand_id
1 'polypeptide(L)' 'ADESIPARRTDIPWRLKQMLDILVYEEKQRSAGDAGPCLEYLLQHRVLETLSTLGKAEV' A
#
# COMPACT_ATOMS: atom_id res chain seq x y z
N ALA A 1 -5.19 -26.22 11.73
CA ALA A 1 -3.96 -25.44 11.84
C ALA A 1 -4.20 -24.17 11.04
N ASP A 2 -3.85 -23.01 11.60
CA ASP A 2 -3.90 -21.75 10.86
C ASP A 2 -2.73 -21.77 9.87
N GLU A 3 -2.98 -22.23 8.64
CA GLU A 3 -1.97 -22.25 7.58
C GLU A 3 -1.78 -20.84 7.05
N SER A 4 -1.08 -20.01 7.83
CA SER A 4 -0.64 -18.70 7.38
C SER A 4 0.46 -18.89 6.33
N ILE A 5 0.14 -18.54 5.08
CA ILE A 5 1.14 -18.45 4.02
C ILE A 5 1.90 -17.13 4.24
N PRO A 6 3.24 -17.15 4.37
CA PRO A 6 4.01 -15.92 4.55
C PRO A 6 3.72 -14.92 3.43
N ALA A 7 3.58 -13.63 3.72
CA ALA A 7 3.19 -12.63 2.73
C ALA A 7 4.12 -12.64 1.51
N ARG A 8 5.41 -12.91 1.73
CA ARG A 8 6.45 -13.05 0.69
C ARG A 8 6.18 -14.17 -0.34
N ARG A 9 5.35 -15.15 -0.01
CA ARG A 9 4.97 -16.27 -0.88
C ARG A 9 3.58 -16.08 -1.50
N THR A 10 2.98 -14.91 -1.33
CA THR A 10 1.71 -14.51 -1.95
C THR A 10 1.97 -13.44 -3.01
N ASP A 11 0.92 -12.98 -3.68
CA ASP A 11 1.01 -11.85 -4.61
C ASP A 11 1.08 -10.47 -3.91
N ILE A 12 1.00 -10.42 -2.58
CA ILE A 12 1.06 -9.17 -1.81
C ILE A 12 2.25 -8.29 -2.21
N PRO A 13 3.50 -8.79 -2.34
CA PRO A 13 4.65 -7.96 -2.72
C PRO A 13 4.47 -7.31 -4.09
N TRP A 14 3.93 -8.05 -5.06
CA TRP A 14 3.68 -7.52 -6.40
C TRP A 14 2.58 -6.46 -6.40
N ARG A 15 1.49 -6.69 -5.66
CA ARG A 15 0.40 -5.71 -5.51
C ARG A 15 0.85 -4.42 -4.82
N LEU A 16 1.71 -4.52 -3.80
CA LEU A 16 2.30 -3.35 -3.14
C LEU A 16 3.18 -2.55 -4.11
N LYS A 17 3.94 -3.23 -4.98
CA LYS A 17 4.72 -2.58 -6.03
C LYS A 17 3.82 -1.84 -7.03
N GLN A 18 2.75 -2.48 -7.51
CA GLN A 18 1.80 -1.81 -8.40
C GLN A 18 1.16 -0.57 -7.76
N MET A 19 0.80 -0.64 -6.49
CA MET A 19 0.26 0.50 -5.75
C MET A 19 1.27 1.65 -5.65
N LEU A 20 2.55 1.34 -5.45
CA LEU A 20 3.62 2.34 -5.48
C LEU A 20 3.76 2.99 -6.86
N ASP A 21 3.70 2.19 -7.94
CA ASP A 21 3.77 2.71 -9.31
C ASP A 21 2.60 3.67 -9.61
N ILE A 22 1.39 3.37 -9.10
CA ILE A 22 0.22 4.25 -9.19
C ILE A 22 0.46 5.57 -8.44
N LEU A 23 0.95 5.51 -7.19
CA LEU A 23 1.22 6.71 -6.40
C LEU A 23 2.24 7.63 -7.07
N VAL A 24 3.33 7.06 -7.62
CA VAL A 24 4.35 7.82 -8.36
C VAL A 24 3.77 8.43 -9.64
N TYR A 25 2.89 7.72 -10.33
CA TYR A 25 2.21 8.26 -11.50
C TYR A 25 1.30 9.44 -11.13
N GLU A 26 0.50 9.29 -10.07
CA GLU A 26 -0.38 10.36 -9.58
C GLU A 26 0.40 11.62 -9.18
N GLU A 27 1.51 11.46 -8.46
CA GLU A 27 2.38 12.55 -8.04
C GLU A 27 2.93 13.34 -9.24
N LYS A 28 3.32 12.65 -10.32
CA LYS A 28 3.88 13.30 -11.52
C LYS A 28 2.86 14.09 -12.32
N GLN A 29 1.58 13.75 -12.23
CA GLN A 29 0.54 14.39 -13.04
C GLN A 29 -0.19 15.52 -12.31
N ARG A 30 -0.10 15.57 -10.98
CA ARG A 30 -0.87 16.52 -10.17
C ARG A 30 -0.06 17.73 -9.73
N SER A 31 -0.78 18.83 -9.52
CA SER A 31 -0.28 20.04 -8.88
C SER A 31 0.04 19.80 -7.40
N ALA A 32 1.03 20.51 -6.88
CA ALA A 32 1.37 20.48 -5.46
C ALA A 32 0.15 20.86 -4.61
N GLY A 33 -0.21 19.99 -3.66
CA GLY A 33 -1.33 20.17 -2.74
C GLY A 33 -2.57 19.33 -3.03
N ASP A 34 -2.61 18.62 -4.16
CA ASP A 34 -3.74 17.75 -4.52
C ASP A 34 -3.34 16.26 -4.42
N ALA A 35 -4.08 15.47 -3.64
CA ALA A 35 -3.84 14.04 -3.51
C ALA A 35 -4.49 13.27 -4.66
N GLY A 36 -3.84 12.20 -5.12
CA GLY A 36 -4.46 11.31 -6.09
C GLY A 36 -5.43 10.31 -5.49
N PRO A 37 -6.35 9.71 -6.28
CA PRO A 37 -7.39 8.84 -5.76
C PRO A 37 -6.81 7.63 -5.02
N CYS A 38 -5.64 7.12 -5.43
CA CYS A 38 -4.96 6.09 -4.66
C CYS A 38 -4.52 6.62 -3.30
N LEU A 39 -3.85 7.76 -3.25
CA LEU A 39 -3.42 8.37 -1.98
C LEU A 39 -4.61 8.73 -1.08
N GLU A 40 -5.67 9.31 -1.64
CA GLU A 40 -6.91 9.63 -0.93
C GLU A 40 -7.55 8.38 -0.32
N TYR A 41 -7.65 7.30 -1.09
CA TYR A 41 -8.19 6.04 -0.59
C TYR A 41 -7.35 5.49 0.58
N LEU A 42 -6.02 5.52 0.45
CA LEU A 42 -5.12 5.05 1.50
C LEU A 42 -5.27 5.85 2.80
N LEU A 43 -5.49 7.16 2.70
CA LEU A 43 -5.72 8.06 3.83
C LEU A 43 -7.10 7.83 4.46
N GLN A 44 -8.16 7.78 3.67
CA GLN A 44 -9.54 7.60 4.15
C GLN A 44 -9.75 6.27 4.88
N HIS A 45 -9.11 5.20 4.39
CA HIS A 45 -9.29 3.85 4.90
C HIS A 45 -8.20 3.42 5.90
N ARG A 46 -7.28 4.32 6.29
CA ARG A 46 -6.15 4.03 7.21
C ARG A 46 -5.35 2.80 6.79
N VAL A 47 -5.21 2.58 5.48
CA VAL A 47 -4.50 1.42 4.94
C VAL A 47 -3.02 1.51 5.31
N LEU A 48 -2.44 2.71 5.32
CA LEU A 48 -1.04 2.92 5.69
C LEU A 48 -0.75 2.57 7.16
N GLU A 49 -1.66 2.91 8.09
CA GLU A 49 -1.53 2.50 9.51
C GLU A 49 -1.62 0.98 9.65
N THR A 50 -2.55 0.36 8.92
CA THR A 50 -2.72 -1.09 8.91
C THR A 50 -1.47 -1.78 8.38
N LEU A 51 -0.95 -1.34 7.22
CA LEU A 51 0.27 -1.87 6.63
C LEU A 51 1.49 -1.68 7.53
N SER A 52 1.61 -0.54 8.21
CA SER A 52 2.68 -0.28 9.19
C SER A 52 2.61 -1.23 10.38
N THR A 53 1.39 -1.52 10.87
CA THR A 53 1.18 -2.46 11.97
C THR A 53 1.53 -3.88 11.56
N LEU A 54 1.07 -4.32 10.38
CA LEU A 54 1.35 -5.66 9.85
C LEU A 54 2.83 -5.85 9.51
N GLY A 55 3.48 -4.85 8.91
CA GLY A 55 4.90 -4.90 8.57
C GLY A 55 5.82 -4.95 9.80
N LYS A 56 5.38 -4.45 10.95
CA LYS A 56 6.08 -4.62 12.24
C LYS A 56 5.82 -5.97 12.90
N ALA A 57 4.73 -6.63 12.55
CA ALA A 57 4.36 -7.93 13.09
C ALA A 57 5.08 -9.09 12.37
N GLU A 58 5.51 -8.91 11.12
CA GLU A 58 6.47 -9.82 10.48
C GLU A 58 7.90 -9.54 10.99
N VAL A 59 8.27 -10.17 12.12
CA VAL A 59 9.65 -10.34 12.61
C VAL A 59 9.87 -11.80 12.99
#